data_AF-A0A661XRF5-F1
#
_entry.id   AF-A0A661XRF5-F1
#
_cell.length_a   1.000
_cell.length_b   1.000
_cell.length_c   1.000
_cell.angle_alpha   90.00
_cell.angle_beta   90.00
_cell.angle_gamma   90.00
#
_symmetry.space_group_name_H-M   'P 1'
#
loop_
_entity.id
_entity.type
_entity.pdbx_description
1 polymer ?
#
loop_
_entity_poly.entity_id
_entity_poly.type
_entity_poly.pdbx_seq_one_letter_code
_entity_poly.pdbx_strand_id
1 'polypeptide(L)'
;LFDDLLNSIGKLINTGDKNSLGYFSLLNTATHAMIHKLAKENIEKHQPDITIDIPFDTASTFDFHRAEELIELGEEITKKTILNNK
;
A
#
# COMPACT_ATOMS: atom_id res chain seq x y z
N LEU A 1 -12.70 4.18 3.95
CA LEU A 1 -11.61 3.81 3.00
C LEU A 1 -11.66 4.64 1.72
N PHE A 2 -12.69 4.48 0.88
CA PHE A 2 -12.82 5.30 -0.35
C PHE A 2 -13.07 6.77 0.03
N ASP A 3 -14.00 7.05 0.94
CA ASP A 3 -14.26 8.43 1.39
C ASP A 3 -13.04 9.09 2.04
N ASP A 4 -12.24 8.33 2.79
CA ASP A 4 -10.99 8.83 3.38
C ASP A 4 -9.96 9.17 2.31
N LEU A 5 -9.90 8.40 1.22
CA LEU A 5 -9.09 8.70 0.06
C LEU A 5 -9.55 9.99 -0.63
N LEU A 6 -10.86 10.15 -0.84
CA LEU A 6 -11.42 11.34 -1.48
C LEU A 6 -11.16 12.59 -0.63
N ASN A 7 -11.27 12.47 0.69
CA ASN A 7 -10.91 13.52 1.64
C ASN A 7 -9.41 13.84 1.60
N SER A 8 -8.55 12.83 1.52
CA SER A 8 -7.10 13.01 1.41
C SER A 8 -6.70 13.68 0.09
N ILE A 9 -7.31 13.27 -1.03
CA ILE A 9 -7.14 13.90 -2.35
C ILE A 9 -7.64 15.35 -2.34
N GLY A 10 -8.83 15.61 -1.78
CA GLY A 10 -9.39 16.95 -1.66
C GLY A 10 -8.53 17.89 -0.81
N LYS A 11 -7.88 17.34 0.23
CA LYS A 11 -6.91 18.08 1.04
C LYS A 11 -5.64 18.38 0.25
N LEU A 12 -5.08 17.39 -0.45
CA LEU A 12 -3.88 17.54 -1.29
C LEU A 12 -4.07 18.56 -2.42
N ILE A 13 -5.26 18.62 -3.04
CA ILE A 13 -5.62 19.62 -4.06
C ILE A 13 -5.68 21.03 -3.46
N ASN A 14 -6.19 21.17 -2.23
CA ASN A 14 -6.30 22.46 -1.56
C ASN A 14 -4.99 22.97 -0.96
N THR A 15 -4.11 22.08 -0.49
CA THR A 15 -2.82 22.44 0.12
C THR A 15 -1.63 22.33 -0.82
N GLY A 16 -1.81 21.83 -2.04
CA GLY A 16 -0.75 21.68 -3.02
C GLY A 16 -0.25 23.04 -3.51
N ASP A 17 1.06 23.29 -3.34
CA ASP A 17 1.74 24.32 -4.13
C ASP A 17 1.50 24.02 -5.61
N LYS A 18 1.13 25.01 -6.43
CA LYS A 18 0.85 24.82 -7.87
C LYS A 18 2.10 24.39 -8.67
N ASN A 19 3.24 24.28 -7.99
CA ASN A 19 4.47 23.71 -8.48
C ASN A 19 4.46 22.16 -8.40
N SER A 20 5.30 21.53 -9.23
CA SER A 20 5.27 20.11 -9.60
C SER A 20 5.08 19.07 -8.47
N LEU A 21 5.51 19.35 -7.24
CA LEU A 21 5.42 18.43 -6.10
C LEU A 21 3.98 18.05 -5.71
N GLY A 22 3.01 18.97 -5.88
CA GLY A 22 1.60 18.69 -5.61
C GLY A 22 1.00 17.65 -6.57
N TYR A 23 1.37 17.72 -7.85
CA TYR A 23 0.90 16.78 -8.87
C TYR A 23 1.50 15.38 -8.70
N PHE A 24 2.78 15.27 -8.32
CA PHE A 24 3.40 13.97 -8.02
C PHE A 24 2.74 13.28 -6.83
N SER A 25 2.44 14.04 -5.77
CA SER A 25 1.73 13.50 -4.61
C SER A 25 0.35 12.97 -4.99
N LEU A 26 -0.41 13.74 -5.78
CA LEU A 26 -1.72 13.32 -6.26
C LEU A 26 -1.67 12.04 -7.10
N LEU A 27 -0.72 11.95 -8.04
CA LEU A 27 -0.54 10.77 -8.89
C LEU A 27 -0.16 9.54 -8.05
N ASN A 28 0.74 9.68 -7.09
CA ASN A 28 1.11 8.59 -6.19
C ASN A 28 -0.09 8.13 -5.34
N THR A 29 -0.85 9.07 -4.75
CA THR A 29 -2.04 8.73 -3.96
C THR A 29 -3.10 8.01 -4.79
N ALA A 30 -3.39 8.50 -6.00
CA ALA A 30 -4.34 7.87 -6.91
C ALA A 30 -3.88 6.46 -7.33
N THR A 31 -2.58 6.30 -7.61
CA THR A 31 -1.98 5.03 -8.02
C THR A 31 -2.04 4.00 -6.89
N HIS A 32 -1.65 4.39 -5.66
CA HIS A 32 -1.75 3.51 -4.50
C HIS A 32 -3.20 3.07 -4.27
N ALA A 33 -4.16 4.00 -4.31
CA ALA A 33 -5.57 3.66 -4.15
C ALA A 33 -6.07 2.64 -5.17
N MET A 34 -5.71 2.82 -6.44
CA MET A 34 -6.06 1.88 -7.50
C MET A 34 -5.45 0.50 -7.24
N ILE A 35 -4.16 0.42 -6.92
CA ILE A 35 -3.46 -0.84 -6.62
C ILE A 35 -4.14 -1.56 -5.45
N HIS A 36 -4.42 -0.86 -4.35
CA HIS A 36 -5.10 -1.44 -3.19
C HIS A 36 -6.50 -1.96 -3.52
N LYS A 37 -7.28 -1.22 -4.31
CA LYS A 37 -8.62 -1.63 -4.73
C LYS A 37 -8.56 -2.91 -5.59
N LEU A 38 -7.67 -2.94 -6.58
CA LEU A 38 -7.48 -4.10 -7.45
C LEU A 38 -6.97 -5.32 -6.68
N ALA A 39 -6.02 -5.14 -5.76
CA ALA A 39 -5.51 -6.23 -4.92
C ALA A 39 -6.64 -6.85 -4.09
N LYS A 40 -7.44 -6.01 -3.42
CA LYS A 40 -8.61 -6.47 -2.65
C LYS A 40 -9.61 -7.23 -3.50
N GLU A 41 -9.99 -6.68 -4.67
CA GLU A 41 -10.92 -7.34 -5.59
C GLU A 41 -10.38 -8.68 -6.12
N ASN A 42 -9.08 -8.77 -6.39
CA ASN A 42 -8.46 -10.01 -6.84
C ASN A 42 -8.42 -11.07 -5.74
N ILE A 43 -8.12 -10.70 -4.49
CA ILE A 43 -8.13 -11.62 -3.35
C ILE A 43 -9.56 -12.14 -3.11
N GLU A 44 -10.56 -11.26 -3.08
CA GLU A 44 -11.97 -11.62 -2.90
C GLU A 44 -12.48 -12.55 -4.01
N LYS A 45 -12.08 -12.29 -5.26
CA LYS A 45 -12.50 -13.06 -6.43
C LYS A 45 -11.87 -14.46 -6.49
N HIS A 46 -10.58 -14.57 -6.19
CA HIS A 46 -9.83 -15.81 -6.39
C HIS A 46 -9.72 -16.66 -5.13
N GLN A 47 -10.03 -16.11 -3.95
CA GLN A 47 -10.05 -16.81 -2.66
C GLN A 47 -8.82 -17.71 -2.45
N PRO A 48 -7.60 -17.15 -2.43
CA PRO A 48 -6.39 -17.94 -2.24
C PRO A 48 -6.40 -18.63 -0.87
N ASP A 49 -5.83 -19.83 -0.80
CA ASP A 49 -5.75 -20.61 0.46
C ASP A 49 -4.98 -19.86 1.56
N ILE A 50 -3.96 -19.08 1.17
CA ILE A 50 -3.13 -18.31 2.09
C ILE A 50 -2.92 -16.91 1.50
N THR A 51 -3.20 -15.89 2.31
CA THR A 51 -2.88 -14.49 2.01
C THR A 51 -1.87 -13.98 3.04
N ILE A 52 -0.76 -13.44 2.57
CA ILE A 52 0.26 -12.80 3.41
C ILE A 52 0.06 -11.29 3.30
N ASP A 53 -0.46 -10.67 4.35
CA ASP A 53 -0.76 -9.24 4.37
C ASP A 53 0.46 -8.45 4.86
N ILE A 54 1.11 -7.72 3.95
CA ILE A 54 2.28 -6.90 4.24
C ILE A 54 1.83 -5.43 4.27
N PRO A 55 2.12 -4.65 5.34
CA PRO A 55 1.75 -3.24 5.38
C PRO A 55 2.38 -2.46 4.22
N PHE A 56 1.56 -1.78 3.44
CA PHE A 56 1.99 -1.10 2.21
C PHE A 56 2.86 0.14 2.46
N ASP A 57 2.75 0.72 3.66
CA ASP A 57 3.48 1.90 4.10
C ASP A 57 4.82 1.56 4.78
N THR A 58 5.20 0.27 4.76
CA THR A 58 6.47 -0.18 5.34
C THR A 58 7.66 0.51 4.68
N ALA A 59 7.67 0.71 3.35
CA ALA A 59 8.74 1.39 2.62
C ALA A 59 8.23 2.08 1.35
N SER A 60 8.89 3.16 0.96
CA SER A 60 8.66 3.85 -0.31
C SER A 60 9.36 3.12 -1.47
N THR A 61 8.93 3.41 -2.71
CA THR A 61 9.47 2.80 -3.95
C THR A 61 10.99 2.92 -4.09
N PHE A 62 11.62 3.92 -3.46
CA PHE A 62 13.05 4.19 -3.58
C PHE A 62 13.84 3.96 -2.27
N ASP A 63 13.25 3.31 -1.27
CA ASP A 63 13.90 3.03 0.02
C ASP A 63 14.83 1.80 -0.05
N PHE A 64 15.75 1.77 -1.00
CA PHE A 64 16.64 0.61 -1.24
C PHE A 64 17.52 0.25 -0.04
N HIS A 65 17.85 1.24 0.79
CA HIS A 65 18.65 1.03 2.01
C HIS A 65 17.94 0.17 3.07
N ARG A 66 16.61 -0.02 2.96
CA ARG A 66 15.80 -0.83 3.89
C ARG A 66 15.52 -2.23 3.37
N ALA A 67 16.21 -2.66 2.30
CA ALA A 67 15.96 -3.96 1.70
C ALA A 67 16.11 -5.12 2.71
N GLU A 68 17.12 -5.07 3.58
CA GLU A 68 17.34 -6.08 4.61
C GLU A 68 16.16 -6.16 5.60
N GLU A 69 15.73 -5.01 6.13
CA GLU A 69 14.55 -4.89 7.01
C GLU A 69 13.27 -5.44 6.35
N LEU A 70 13.05 -5.13 5.06
CA LEU A 70 11.88 -5.60 4.32
C LEU A 70 11.87 -7.12 4.12
N ILE A 71 13.04 -7.73 3.91
CA ILE A 71 13.19 -9.18 3.79
C ILE A 71 12.84 -9.84 5.12
N GLU A 72 13.42 -9.35 6.22
CA GLU A 72 13.16 -9.87 7.57
C GLU A 72 11.68 -9.76 7.93
N LEU A 73 11.05 -8.61 7.67
CA LEU A 73 9.62 -8.40 7.90
C LEU A 73 8.77 -9.41 7.12
N GLY A 74 9.07 -9.60 5.83
CA GLY A 74 8.36 -10.56 4.98
C GLY A 74 8.46 -11.98 5.52
N GLU A 75 9.65 -12.38 5.97
CA GLU A 75 9.85 -13.69 6.61
C GLU A 75 9.01 -13.84 7.89
N GLU A 76 9.04 -12.84 8.76
CA GLU A 76 8.32 -12.88 10.03
C GLU A 76 6.80 -12.99 9.83
N ILE A 77 6.23 -12.15 8.98
CA ILE A 77 4.79 -12.15 8.70
C ILE A 77 4.40 -13.49 8.09
N THR A 78 5.19 -14.01 7.15
CA THR A 78 4.93 -15.31 6.51
C THR A 78 4.94 -16.44 7.55
N LYS A 79 5.96 -16.51 8.42
CA LYS A 79 6.06 -17.51 9.49
C LYS A 79 4.83 -17.45 10.41
N LYS A 80 4.41 -16.24 10.81
CA LYS A 80 3.21 -16.03 11.64
C LYS A 80 1.94 -16.49 10.93
N THR A 81 1.75 -16.13 9.67
CA THR A 81 0.56 -16.48 8.88
C THR A 81 0.43 -17.98 8.68
N ILE A 82 1.52 -18.68 8.34
CA ILE A 82 1.50 -20.13 8.13
C ILE A 82 1.25 -20.88 9.44
N LEU A 83 1.79 -20.41 10.57
CA LEU A 83 1.57 -21.03 11.87
C LEU A 83 0.11 -20.92 12.32
N ASN A 84 -0.54 -19.79 12.04
CA ASN A 84 -1.93 -19.54 12.40
C ASN A 84 -2.95 -20.19 11.44
N ASN A 85 -2.51 -20.66 10.26
CA ASN A 85 -3.34 -21.38 9.28
C ASN A 85 -3.28 -22.92 9.45
N LYS A 86 -2.61 -23.42 10.49
CA LYS A 86 -2.68 -24.82 10.92
C LYS A 86 -3.75 -25.01 11.99
#